data_AF-A0A3M6PZW5-F1
#
_entry.id   AF-A0A3M6PZW5-F1
#
_cell.length_a   1.000
_cell.length_b   1.000
_cell.length_c   1.000
_cell.angle_alpha   90.00
_cell.angle_beta   90.00
_cell.angle_gamma   90.00
#
_symmetry.space_group_name_H-M   'P 1'
#
loop_
_entity.id
_entity.type
_entity.pdbx_description
1 polymer ?
#
loop_
_entity_poly.entity_id
_entity_poly.type
_entity_poly.pdbx_seq_one_letter_code
_entity_poly.pdbx_strand_id
1 'polypeptide(L)'
;MSVGLDYGTARLWLHLRDDGAWWTAQGLFDYWRPVFDLEQVQQMLDYLCMHGFAVQRLSIDWGALMYAVTPHCRALPGYALEGAAAC
;
A
#
# COMPACT_ATOMS: atom_id res chain seq x y z
N MET A 1 -1.70 -17.70 13.54
CA MET A 1 -0.58 -17.02 12.86
C MET A 1 -0.62 -15.57 13.29
N SER A 2 0.42 -15.09 13.96
CA SER A 2 0.50 -13.72 14.46
C SER A 2 0.47 -12.74 13.29
N VAL A 3 -0.56 -11.88 13.25
CA VAL A 3 -0.75 -10.81 12.26
C VAL A 3 0.23 -9.67 12.56
N GLY A 4 1.52 -9.98 12.44
CA GLY A 4 2.58 -8.98 12.38
C GLY A 4 2.67 -8.47 10.95
N LEU A 5 3.02 -7.19 10.79
CA LEU A 5 3.41 -6.62 9.51
C LEU A 5 4.46 -7.51 8.85
N ASP A 6 4.09 -8.25 7.80
CA ASP A 6 5.04 -9.09 7.08
C ASP A 6 5.92 -8.23 6.15
N TYR A 7 7.03 -8.81 5.70
CA TYR A 7 8.00 -8.13 4.84
C TYR A 7 7.38 -7.64 3.52
N GLY A 8 6.39 -8.37 3.00
CA GLY A 8 5.68 -8.00 1.77
C GLY A 8 4.85 -6.73 1.96
N THR A 9 4.08 -6.68 3.05
CA THR A 9 3.24 -5.54 3.40
C THR A 9 4.07 -4.27 3.58
N ALA A 10 5.24 -4.40 4.21
CA ALA A 10 6.16 -3.28 4.37
C ALA A 10 6.72 -2.77 3.04
N ARG A 11 7.13 -3.69 2.14
CA ARG A 11 7.57 -3.33 0.79
C ARG A 11 6.46 -2.66 -0.02
N LEU A 12 5.23 -3.14 0.12
CA LEU A 12 4.09 -2.57 -0.61
C LEU A 12 3.83 -1.13 -0.18
N TRP A 13 3.82 -0.90 1.14
CA TRP A 13 3.67 0.45 1.68
C TRP A 13 4.80 1.39 1.25
N LEU A 14 6.06 0.93 1.29
CA LEU A 14 7.20 1.72 0.84
C LEU A 14 7.07 2.12 -0.63
N HIS A 15 6.63 1.21 -1.49
CA HIS A 15 6.41 1.54 -2.90
C HIS A 15 5.30 2.57 -3.10
N LEU A 16 4.15 2.41 -2.44
CA LEU A 16 3.08 3.41 -2.49
C LEU A 16 3.55 4.78 -1.99
N ARG A 17 4.43 4.81 -0.98
CA ARG A 17 5.03 6.03 -0.45
C ARG A 17 5.98 6.65 -1.46
N ASP A 18 6.97 5.90 -1.91
CA ASP A 18 8.07 6.42 -2.73
C ASP A 18 7.59 6.82 -4.14
N ASP A 19 6.55 6.18 -4.66
CA ASP A 19 5.91 6.54 -5.94
C ASP A 19 4.95 7.74 -5.81
N GLY A 20 4.27 7.88 -4.67
CA GLY A 20 3.36 8.99 -4.39
C GLY A 20 2.06 9.00 -5.22
N ALA A 21 1.83 8.01 -6.07
CA ALA A 21 0.64 7.92 -6.91
C ALA A 21 -0.44 6.98 -6.33
N TRP A 22 -1.60 6.97 -7.00
CA TRP A 22 -2.68 6.06 -6.71
C TRP A 22 -2.56 4.80 -7.58
N TRP A 23 -2.67 3.64 -6.95
CA TRP A 23 -2.52 2.35 -7.62
C TRP A 23 -3.77 1.49 -7.49
N THR A 24 -4.08 0.68 -8.51
CA THR A 24 -5.06 -0.41 -8.38
C THR A 24 -4.37 -1.66 -7.85
N ALA A 25 -5.12 -2.57 -7.21
CA ALA A 25 -4.59 -3.86 -6.80
C ALA A 25 -4.03 -4.66 -8.00
N GLN A 26 -4.72 -4.59 -9.14
CA GLN A 26 -4.26 -5.20 -10.39
C GLN A 26 -2.93 -4.61 -10.87
N GLY A 27 -2.77 -3.27 -10.82
CA GLY A 27 -1.52 -2.62 -11.22
C GLY A 27 -0.33 -2.99 -10.33
N LEU A 28 -0.55 -3.12 -9.02
CA LEU A 28 0.48 -3.57 -8.08
C LEU A 28 0.84 -5.04 -8.30
N PHE A 29 -0.15 -5.89 -8.57
CA PHE A 29 0.07 -7.28 -8.95
C PHE A 29 0.91 -7.39 -10.23
N ASP A 30 0.54 -6.65 -11.28
CA ASP A 30 1.27 -6.67 -12.56
C ASP A 30 2.70 -6.14 -12.40
N TYR A 31 2.91 -5.13 -11.55
CA TYR A 31 4.22 -4.57 -11.24
C TYR A 31 5.14 -5.56 -10.49
N TRP A 32 4.62 -6.31 -9.52
CA TRP A 32 5.41 -7.23 -8.71
C TRP A 32 5.39 -8.67 -9.16
N ARG A 33 4.70 -9.01 -10.24
CA ARG A 33 4.70 -10.37 -10.75
C ARG A 33 6.14 -10.83 -11.07
N PRO A 34 6.54 -12.07 -10.70
CA PRO A 34 5.76 -13.14 -10.07
C PRO A 34 5.90 -13.23 -8.54
N VAL A 35 6.34 -12.17 -7.86
CA VAL A 35 6.64 -12.17 -6.42
C VAL A 35 5.39 -12.36 -5.57
N PHE A 36 4.30 -11.69 -5.94
CA PHE A 36 3.01 -11.78 -5.25
C PHE A 36 1.91 -12.20 -6.22
N ASP A 37 0.93 -12.94 -5.72
CA ASP A 37 -0.34 -13.12 -6.40
C ASP A 37 -1.32 -11.98 -6.06
N LEU A 38 -2.43 -11.90 -6.80
CA LEU A 38 -3.41 -10.84 -6.63
C LEU A 38 -4.11 -10.90 -5.26
N GLU A 39 -4.31 -12.11 -4.71
CA GLU A 39 -4.96 -12.29 -3.40
C GLU A 39 -4.07 -11.74 -2.29
N GLN A 40 -2.76 -12.04 -2.33
CA GLN A 40 -1.77 -11.51 -1.41
C GLN A 40 -1.71 -9.98 -1.48
N VAL A 41 -1.71 -9.41 -2.69
CA VAL A 41 -1.74 -7.95 -2.86
C VAL A 41 -2.98 -7.36 -2.19
N GLN A 42 -4.16 -7.96 -2.39
CA GLN A 42 -5.39 -7.49 -1.76
C GLN A 42 -5.34 -7.61 -0.23
N GLN A 43 -4.86 -8.73 0.32
CA GLN A 43 -4.71 -8.90 1.77
C GLN A 43 -3.76 -7.87 2.39
N MET A 44 -2.65 -7.55 1.72
CA MET A 44 -1.72 -6.51 2.17
C MET A 44 -2.37 -5.13 2.16
N LEU A 45 -3.13 -4.79 1.10
CA LEU A 45 -3.86 -3.52 1.00
C LEU A 45 -4.94 -3.40 2.07
N ASP A 46 -5.71 -4.47 2.31
CA ASP A 46 -6.74 -4.52 3.34
C ASP A 46 -6.13 -4.29 4.73
N TYR A 47 -4.99 -4.92 5.02
CA TYR A 47 -4.26 -4.69 6.26
C TYR A 47 -3.82 -3.23 6.39
N LEU A 48 -3.19 -2.65 5.36
CA LEU A 48 -2.72 -1.26 5.40
C LEU A 48 -3.88 -0.27 5.58
N CYS A 49 -5.01 -0.49 4.91
CA CYS A 49 -6.22 0.32 5.06
C CYS A 49 -6.83 0.16 6.47
N MET A 50 -6.99 -1.07 6.95
CA MET A 50 -7.57 -1.37 8.28
C MET A 50 -6.77 -0.71 9.41
N HIS A 51 -5.45 -0.61 9.26
CA HIS A 51 -4.56 -0.01 10.26
C HIS A 51 -4.20 1.47 9.98
N GLY A 52 -4.77 2.08 8.93
CA GLY A 52 -4.60 3.50 8.62
C GLY A 52 -3.21 3.88 8.09
N PHE A 53 -2.53 2.95 7.42
CA PHE A 53 -1.27 3.17 6.70
C PHE A 53 -1.51 3.51 5.22
N ALA A 54 -2.64 3.09 4.67
CA ALA A 54 -3.11 3.45 3.34
C ALA A 54 -4.56 3.96 3.38
N VAL A 55 -4.97 4.66 2.32
CA VAL A 55 -6.36 5.02 2.05
C VAL A 55 -6.78 4.40 0.72
N GLN A 56 -8.08 4.15 0.58
CA GLN A 56 -8.68 3.70 -0.67
C GLN A 56 -9.77 4.67 -1.14
N ARG A 57 -9.95 4.77 -2.45
CA ARG A 57 -11.09 5.46 -3.07
C ARG A 57 -11.56 4.72 -4.31
N LEU A 58 -12.86 4.78 -4.60
CA LEU A 58 -13.39 4.34 -5.87
C LEU A 58 -13.09 5.41 -6.94
N SER A 59 -12.37 5.04 -7.99
CA SER A 59 -12.23 5.90 -9.16
C SER A 59 -13.35 5.60 -10.15
N ILE A 60 -14.15 6.62 -10.45
CA ILE A 60 -15.26 6.52 -11.42
C ILE A 60 -14.70 6.32 -12.83
N ASP A 61 -13.60 6.98 -13.17
CA ASP A 61 -12.98 6.92 -14.50
C ASP A 61 -12.46 5.51 -14.84
N TRP A 62 -11.97 4.80 -13.82
CA TRP A 62 -11.38 3.47 -13.97
C TRP A 62 -12.30 2.34 -13.50
N GLY A 63 -13.44 2.65 -12.89
CA GLY A 63 -14.37 1.66 -12.32
C GLY A 63 -13.73 0.75 -11.27
N ALA A 64 -12.67 1.22 -10.58
CA ALA A 64 -11.82 0.40 -9.73
C ALA A 64 -11.47 1.10 -8.40
N LEU A 65 -11.23 0.29 -7.36
CA LEU A 65 -10.63 0.78 -6.13
C LEU A 65 -9.16 1.10 -6.38
N MET A 66 -8.77 2.30 -5.95
CA MET A 66 -7.41 2.78 -5.96
C MET A 66 -6.91 3.00 -4.54
N TYR A 67 -5.62 2.80 -4.34
CA TYR A 67 -4.93 2.82 -3.05
C TYR A 67 -3.73 3.76 -3.10
N ALA A 68 -3.49 4.49 -2.01
CA ALA A 68 -2.32 5.33 -1.81
C ALA A 68 -1.96 5.39 -0.31
N VAL A 69 -0.77 5.87 0.04
CA VAL A 69 -0.43 6.13 1.45
C VAL A 69 -1.32 7.22 2.06
N THR A 70 -1.53 7.18 3.37
CA THR A 70 -2.33 8.22 4.02
C THR A 70 -1.63 9.59 3.95
N PRO A 71 -2.38 10.70 3.86
CA PRO A 71 -1.81 12.06 3.92
C PRO A 71 -1.08 12.37 5.23
N HIS A 72 -1.36 11.59 6.27
CA HIS A 72 -0.71 11.71 7.58
C HIS A 72 0.61 10.94 7.65
N CYS A 73 1.07 10.32 6.55
CA CYS A 73 2.36 9.66 6.45
C CYS A 73 2.61 8.68 7.60
N ARG A 74 1.59 7.95 8.07
CA ARG A 74 1.76 7.12 9.26
C ARG A 74 2.86 6.08 8.99
N ALA A 75 3.97 6.20 9.70
CA ALA A 75 5.10 5.31 9.52
C ALA A 75 4.71 3.90 9.95
N LEU A 76 5.13 2.91 9.18
CA LEU A 76 5.11 1.53 9.64
C LEU A 76 6.04 1.37 10.86
N PRO A 77 5.67 0.59 11.88
CA PRO A 77 6.55 0.33 13.02
C PRO A 77 7.92 -0.20 12.57
N GLY A 78 9.00 0.48 12.93
CA GLY A 78 10.37 0.14 12.53
C GLY A 78 10.88 0.83 11.27
N TYR A 79 10.05 1.60 10.56
CA TYR A 79 10.46 2.46 9.44
C TYR A 79 10.43 3.92 9.90
N ALA A 80 11.59 4.57 9.98
CA ALA A 80 11.64 6.01 10.26
C ALA A 80 11.17 6.80 9.02
N LEU A 81 10.35 7.83 9.23
CA LEU A 81 10.10 8.85 8.22
C LEU A 81 11.31 9.80 8.23
N GLU A 82 12.35 9.51 7.47
CA GLU A 82 13.37 10.52 7.21
C GLU A 82 12.84 11.49 6.16
N GLY A 83 12.68 12.76 6.54
CA GLY A 83 12.36 13.86 5.66
C GLY A 83 10.86 14.11 5.52
N ALA A 84 10.35 15.11 6.24
CA ALA A 84 9.00 15.65 6.10
C ALA A 84 8.85 16.52 4.82
N ALA A 85 9.29 16.01 3.68
CA ALA A 85 9.13 16.68 2.39
C ALA A 85 8.37 15.73 1.47
N ALA A 86 7.04 15.84 1.58
CA ALA A 86 6.05 14.97 0.96
C ALA A 86 5.99 13.56 1.59
N CYS A 87 4.78 13.13 1.93
CA CYS A 87 4.45 11.76 1.57
C CYS A 87 4.55 11.70 0.05
#